data_AF-A0A7S1HU41-F1
#
_entry.id   AF-A0A7S1HU41-F1
#
_cell.length_a   1.000
_cell.length_b   1.000
_cell.length_c   1.000
_cell.angle_alpha   90.00
_cell.angle_beta   90.00
_cell.angle_gamma   90.00
#
_symmetry.space_group_name_H-M   'P 1'
#
loop_
_entity.id
_entity.type
_entity.pdbx_description
1 polymer ?
#
loop_
_entity_poly.entity_id
_entity_poly.type
_entity_poly.pdbx_seq_one_letter_code
_entity_poly.pdbx_strand_id
1 'polypeptide(L)'
;KYMGPKKGMKGGKGKGKGRGQSPPRPASRHMVPQPLGLAFMEAFEQLDTELCEPRIRAYMEEECAKIGTGETDKEEVVAQSLQLFSKKFIQFEARLPEVQHLFTGGPETDRRPRSASPSR
;
A
#
# COMPACT_ATOMS: atom_id res chain seq x y z
N LYS A 1 -38.61 -44.44 -38.95
CA LYS A 1 -37.70 -44.59 -40.11
C LYS A 1 -38.08 -43.55 -41.16
N TYR A 2 -37.28 -42.50 -41.34
CA TYR A 2 -37.07 -41.83 -42.63
C TYR A 2 -35.67 -41.22 -42.61
N MET A 3 -34.93 -41.43 -43.70
CA MET A 3 -33.49 -41.22 -43.84
C MET A 3 -33.26 -40.37 -45.11
N GLY A 4 -32.52 -39.26 -44.96
CA GLY A 4 -31.77 -38.57 -46.03
C GLY A 4 -32.46 -37.41 -46.78
N PRO A 5 -31.72 -36.47 -47.41
CA PRO A 5 -30.29 -36.54 -47.78
C PRO A 5 -29.38 -35.39 -47.27
N LYS A 6 -28.07 -35.68 -47.25
CA LYS A 6 -26.97 -34.71 -47.15
C LYS A 6 -26.71 -34.05 -48.51
N LYS A 7 -26.42 -32.74 -48.53
CA LYS A 7 -25.56 -32.10 -49.54
C LYS A 7 -24.80 -30.93 -48.91
N GLY A 8 -23.48 -31.00 -48.95
CA GLY A 8 -22.59 -29.94 -48.46
C GLY A 8 -22.36 -28.85 -49.51
N MET A 9 -21.88 -27.69 -49.05
CA MET A 9 -21.07 -26.78 -49.84
C MET A 9 -20.18 -25.96 -48.90
N LYS A 10 -18.89 -25.94 -49.24
CA LYS A 10 -17.81 -25.12 -48.68
C LYS A 10 -18.10 -23.63 -48.91
N GLY A 11 -17.64 -22.78 -47.99
CA GLY A 11 -17.25 -21.41 -48.31
C GLY A 11 -17.57 -20.40 -47.22
N GLY A 12 -16.53 -19.84 -46.59
CA GLY A 12 -16.69 -18.70 -45.68
C GLY A 12 -15.65 -18.67 -44.57
N LYS A 13 -14.39 -18.43 -44.93
CA LYS A 13 -13.30 -18.14 -43.99
C LYS A 13 -13.57 -16.75 -43.38
N GLY A 14 -14.45 -16.69 -42.39
CA GLY A 14 -14.69 -15.50 -41.57
C GLY A 14 -13.47 -15.26 -40.70
N LYS A 15 -12.59 -14.38 -41.17
CA LYS A 15 -11.38 -13.92 -40.48
C LYS A 15 -11.80 -13.13 -39.24
N GLY A 16 -12.10 -13.83 -38.15
CA GLY A 16 -12.27 -13.26 -36.82
C GLY A 16 -10.95 -12.64 -36.40
N LYS A 17 -10.82 -11.33 -36.64
CA LYS A 17 -9.68 -10.49 -36.30
C LYS A 17 -9.31 -10.77 -34.84
N GLY A 18 -8.07 -11.21 -34.64
CA GLY A 18 -7.58 -11.74 -33.39
C GLY A 18 -7.95 -10.84 -32.22
N ARG A 19 -8.55 -11.45 -31.20
CA ARG A 19 -8.53 -10.93 -29.83
C ARG A 19 -7.09 -10.52 -29.55
N GLY A 20 -6.84 -9.21 -29.50
CA GLY A 20 -5.57 -8.68 -29.05
C GLY A 20 -5.26 -9.34 -27.73
N GLN A 21 -4.11 -10.00 -27.63
CA GLN A 21 -3.63 -10.53 -26.37
C GLN A 21 -3.58 -9.35 -25.41
N SER A 22 -4.48 -9.33 -24.44
CA SER A 22 -4.37 -8.43 -23.31
C SER A 22 -2.96 -8.62 -22.75
N PRO A 23 -2.21 -7.55 -22.47
CA PRO A 23 -0.88 -7.69 -21.86
C PRO A 23 -1.01 -8.59 -20.63
N PRO A 24 -0.03 -9.48 -20.38
CA PRO A 24 -0.08 -10.37 -19.24
C PRO A 24 -0.31 -9.52 -17.98
N ARG A 25 -1.41 -9.81 -17.28
CA ARG A 25 -1.67 -9.16 -15.99
C ARG A 25 -0.47 -9.46 -15.09
N PRO A 26 0.09 -8.47 -14.39
CA PRO A 26 1.21 -8.72 -13.50
C PRO A 26 0.86 -9.86 -12.54
N ALA A 27 1.77 -10.83 -12.44
CA ALA A 27 1.54 -12.13 -11.79
C ALA A 27 1.20 -12.03 -10.29
N SER A 28 1.45 -10.88 -9.66
CA SER A 28 1.01 -10.53 -8.31
C SER A 28 1.22 -9.03 -8.05
N ARG A 29 0.48 -8.45 -7.09
CA ARG A 29 0.70 -7.08 -6.58
C ARG A 29 1.30 -7.19 -5.19
N HIS A 30 2.56 -6.83 -5.03
CA HIS A 30 3.26 -6.80 -3.73
C HIS A 30 3.65 -5.37 -3.37
N MET A 31 3.65 -5.06 -2.08
CA MET A 31 4.18 -3.80 -1.56
C MET A 31 5.69 -3.93 -1.37
N VAL A 32 6.45 -3.00 -1.95
CA VAL A 32 7.91 -2.92 -1.78
C VAL A 32 8.24 -1.59 -1.11
N PRO A 33 8.72 -1.59 0.15
CA PRO A 33 9.03 -0.35 0.85
C PRO A 33 10.19 0.36 0.15
N GLN A 34 10.07 1.68 0.04
CA GLN A 34 11.11 2.53 -0.53
C GLN A 34 12.13 2.92 0.55
N PRO A 35 13.36 3.31 0.19
CA PRO A 35 14.38 3.70 1.17
C PRO A 35 13.89 4.76 2.17
N LEU A 36 13.15 5.76 1.70
CA LEU A 36 12.54 6.77 2.58
C LEU A 36 11.53 6.16 3.56
N GLY A 37 10.71 5.22 3.09
CA GLY A 37 9.74 4.52 3.94
C GLY A 37 10.42 3.65 5.00
N LEU A 38 11.54 3.00 4.65
CA LEU A 38 12.36 2.26 5.60
C LEU A 38 12.97 3.19 6.66
N ALA A 39 13.52 4.34 6.25
CA ALA A 39 14.07 5.33 7.17
C ALA A 39 13.01 5.86 8.16
N PHE A 40 11.78 6.10 7.69
CA PHE A 40 10.68 6.47 8.59
C PHE A 40 10.33 5.36 9.58
N MET A 41 10.19 4.11 9.11
CA MET A 41 9.87 3.00 10.00
C MET A 41 10.95 2.81 11.07
N GLU A 42 12.22 2.88 10.68
CA GLU A 42 13.34 2.78 11.61
C GLU A 42 13.37 3.95 12.61
N ALA A 43 13.14 5.18 12.15
CA ALA A 43 13.05 6.34 13.03
C ALA A 43 11.92 6.19 14.06
N PHE A 44 10.73 5.79 13.63
CA PHE A 44 9.59 5.59 14.52
C PHE A 44 9.82 4.44 15.48
N GLU A 45 10.41 3.33 15.04
CA GLU A 45 10.72 2.18 15.89
C GLU A 45 11.74 2.53 16.99
N GLN A 46 12.76 3.33 16.67
CA GLN A 46 13.75 3.81 17.64
C GLN A 46 13.20 4.86 18.64
N LEU A 47 12.27 5.70 18.20
CA LEU A 47 11.73 6.79 19.03
C LEU A 47 10.52 6.35 19.88
N ASP A 48 9.55 5.67 19.28
CA ASP A 48 8.34 5.18 19.94
C ASP A 48 7.73 4.01 19.14
N THR A 49 8.12 2.79 19.52
CA THR A 49 7.68 1.55 18.85
C THR A 49 6.15 1.38 18.83
N GLU A 50 5.43 1.92 19.82
CA GLU A 50 3.96 1.82 19.84
C GLU A 50 3.31 2.61 18.69
N LEU A 51 4.00 3.58 18.09
CA LEU A 51 3.52 4.28 16.90
C LEU A 51 3.60 3.42 15.62
N CYS A 52 4.42 2.37 15.62
CA CYS A 52 4.50 1.40 14.53
C CYS A 52 3.52 0.24 14.72
N GLU A 53 3.11 -0.04 15.96
CA GLU A 53 2.21 -1.13 16.29
C GLU A 53 0.74 -0.77 15.98
N PRO A 54 -0.08 -1.72 15.50
CA PRO A 54 -1.48 -1.45 15.20
C PRO A 54 -2.35 -1.26 16.45
N ARG A 55 -1.83 -1.54 17.65
CA ARG A 55 -2.61 -1.66 18.89
C ARG A 55 -3.35 -0.38 19.27
N ILE A 56 -2.65 0.76 19.29
CA ILE A 56 -3.26 2.05 19.62
C ILE A 56 -4.36 2.37 18.61
N ARG A 57 -4.07 2.16 17.32
CA ARG A 57 -5.02 2.45 16.25
C ARG A 57 -6.26 1.55 16.32
N ALA A 58 -6.08 0.26 16.58
CA ALA A 58 -7.18 -0.69 16.74
C ALA A 58 -8.09 -0.29 17.92
N TYR A 59 -7.51 0.12 19.05
CA TYR A 59 -8.27 0.62 20.19
C TYR A 59 -9.07 1.89 19.84
N MET A 60 -8.47 2.86 19.16
CA MET A 60 -9.19 4.07 18.72
C MET A 60 -10.38 3.74 17.80
N GLU A 61 -10.21 2.78 16.89
CA GLU A 61 -11.28 2.35 15.98
C GLU A 61 -12.40 1.62 16.73
N GLU A 62 -12.07 0.84 17.76
CA GLU A 62 -13.04 0.22 18.66
C GLU A 62 -13.85 1.27 19.43
N GLU A 63 -13.20 2.30 19.97
CA GLU A 63 -13.90 3.41 20.63
C GLU A 63 -14.81 4.17 19.65
N CYS A 64 -14.38 4.39 18.41
CA CYS A 64 -15.26 4.93 17.37
C CYS A 64 -16.49 4.05 17.10
N ALA A 65 -16.33 2.72 17.14
CA ALA A 65 -17.46 1.79 17.00
C ALA A 65 -18.43 1.89 18.17
N LYS A 66 -17.92 1.98 19.41
CA LYS A 66 -18.73 2.17 20.64
C LYS A 66 -19.50 3.48 20.66
N ILE A 67 -18.93 4.56 20.11
CA ILE A 67 -19.67 5.82 19.91
C ILE A 67 -20.88 5.56 18.99
N GLY A 68 -20.69 4.79 17.93
CA GLY A 68 -21.74 4.43 16.99
C GLY A 68 -22.88 3.60 17.60
N THR A 69 -22.62 2.84 18.65
CA THR A 69 -23.62 2.05 19.40
C THR A 69 -24.16 2.78 20.64
N GLY A 70 -23.61 3.94 20.99
CA GLY A 70 -23.97 4.70 22.19
C GLY A 70 -23.40 4.13 23.50
N GLU A 71 -22.37 3.28 23.42
CA GLU A 71 -21.69 2.66 24.57
C GLU A 71 -20.66 3.59 25.22
N THR A 72 -20.16 4.59 24.50
CA THR A 72 -19.20 5.58 25.01
C THR A 72 -19.50 6.97 24.46
N ASP A 73 -18.98 8.00 25.15
CA ASP A 73 -19.17 9.40 24.80
C ASP A 73 -18.06 9.91 23.87
N LYS A 74 -18.44 10.69 22.86
CA LYS A 74 -17.50 11.18 21.85
C LYS A 74 -16.50 12.16 22.45
N GLU A 75 -16.96 13.09 23.27
CA GLU A 75 -16.14 14.15 23.84
C GLU A 75 -15.06 13.55 24.75
N GLU A 76 -15.40 12.51 25.52
CA GLU A 76 -14.45 11.72 26.31
C GLU A 76 -13.38 11.05 25.43
N VAL A 77 -13.79 10.28 24.40
CA VAL A 77 -12.86 9.56 23.52
C VAL A 77 -11.90 10.52 22.79
N VAL A 78 -12.39 11.68 22.34
CA VAL A 78 -11.56 12.69 21.69
C VAL A 78 -10.56 13.29 22.67
N ALA A 79 -10.99 13.65 23.89
CA ALA A 79 -10.11 14.21 24.90
C ALA A 79 -8.98 13.23 25.25
N GLN A 80 -9.30 11.95 25.48
CA GLN A 80 -8.32 10.90 25.79
C GLN A 80 -7.34 10.68 24.63
N SER A 81 -7.84 10.61 23.39
CA SER A 81 -7.00 10.41 22.20
C SER A 81 -6.02 11.57 21.99
N LEU A 82 -6.50 12.81 22.12
CA LEU A 82 -5.65 14.00 21.98
C LEU A 82 -4.61 14.09 23.09
N GLN A 83 -4.96 13.76 24.33
CA GLN A 83 -4.02 13.73 25.44
C GLN A 83 -2.90 12.71 25.20
N LEU A 84 -3.26 11.50 24.75
CA LEU A 84 -2.29 10.44 24.43
C LEU A 84 -1.30 10.89 23.34
N PHE A 85 -1.82 11.37 22.19
CA PHE A 85 -0.96 11.75 21.07
C PHE A 85 -0.19 13.06 21.30
N SER A 86 -0.73 13.99 22.11
CA SER A 86 0.01 15.19 22.53
C SER A 86 1.26 14.82 23.32
N LYS A 87 1.13 13.91 24.30
CA LYS A 87 2.28 13.42 25.07
C LYS A 87 3.30 12.72 24.18
N LYS A 88 2.85 11.82 23.30
CA LYS A 88 3.73 11.11 22.36
C LYS A 88 4.45 12.07 21.42
N PHE A 89 3.74 13.07 20.88
CA PHE A 89 4.33 14.08 20.01
C PHE A 89 5.48 14.84 20.69
N ILE A 90 5.25 15.34 21.92
CA ILE A 90 6.28 16.09 22.67
C ILE A 90 7.52 15.22 22.93
N GLN A 91 7.30 13.94 23.29
CA GLN A 91 8.40 12.99 23.53
C GLN A 91 9.17 12.64 22.25
N PHE A 92 8.44 12.48 21.14
CA PHE A 92 9.00 12.19 19.84
C PHE A 92 9.84 13.36 19.30
N GLU A 93 9.29 14.58 19.35
CA GLU A 93 9.97 15.80 18.91
C GLU A 93 11.29 16.02 19.67
N ALA A 94 11.27 15.85 21.00
CA ALA A 94 12.45 16.04 21.85
C ALA A 94 13.62 15.11 21.47
N ARG A 95 13.32 13.93 20.89
CA ARG A 95 14.31 12.91 20.52
C ARG A 95 14.60 12.87 19.02
N LEU A 96 13.94 13.71 18.22
CA LEU A 96 14.12 13.75 16.77
C LEU A 96 15.59 13.88 16.30
N PRO A 97 16.49 14.63 16.99
CA PRO A 97 17.90 14.68 16.63
C PRO A 97 18.61 13.32 16.63
N GLU A 98 18.17 12.35 17.44
CA GLU A 98 18.76 11.01 17.55
C GLU A 98 18.69 10.25 16.20
N VAL A 99 17.63 10.47 15.44
CA VAL A 99 17.31 9.71 14.21
C VAL A 99 17.55 10.50 12.92
N GLN A 100 18.02 11.74 12.99
CA GLN A 100 18.27 12.57 11.79
C GLN A 100 19.23 11.90 10.78
N HIS A 101 20.19 11.12 11.28
CA HIS A 101 21.16 10.41 10.46
C HIS A 101 20.53 9.36 9.52
N LEU A 102 19.35 8.82 9.86
CA LEU A 102 18.61 7.87 9.02
C LEU A 102 18.14 8.50 7.70
N PHE A 103 18.05 9.83 7.63
CA PHE A 103 17.57 10.57 6.47
C PHE A 103 18.70 11.20 5.63
N THR A 104 19.94 11.16 6.10
CA THR A 104 21.10 11.74 5.40
C THR A 104 21.89 10.71 4.59
N GLY A 105 21.74 9.42 4.91
CA GLY A 105 22.34 8.31 4.18
C GLY A 105 21.35 7.63 3.23
N GLY A 106 21.23 8.12 2.00
CA GLY A 106 20.60 7.34 0.94
C GLY A 106 21.47 6.10 0.64
N PRO A 107 20.88 4.92 0.37
CA PRO A 107 21.67 3.78 -0.06
C PRO A 107 22.38 4.12 -1.36
N GLU A 108 23.71 4.03 -1.36
CA GLU A 108 24.57 4.16 -2.55
C GLU A 108 24.43 2.96 -3.50
N THR A 109 23.25 2.34 -3.54
CA THR A 109 22.99 1.08 -4.24
C THR A 109 21.79 1.26 -5.17
N ASP A 110 22.03 1.87 -6.33
CA ASP A 110 21.51 1.46 -7.65
C ASP A 110 21.71 2.61 -8.66
N ARG A 111 22.96 3.03 -8.92
CA ARG A 111 23.28 3.74 -10.16
C ARG A 111 23.24 2.71 -11.30
N ARG A 112 22.07 2.21 -11.69
CA ARG A 112 21.99 1.55 -13.01
C ARG A 112 22.37 2.60 -14.03
N PRO A 113 23.30 2.31 -14.95
CA PRO A 113 23.49 3.19 -16.09
C PRO A 113 22.12 3.30 -16.78
N ARG A 114 21.60 4.53 -16.93
CA ARG A 114 20.48 4.78 -17.84
C ARG A 114 20.91 4.23 -19.19
N SER A 115 20.33 3.11 -19.61
CA SER A 115 20.57 2.58 -20.94
C SER A 115 20.30 3.70 -21.94
N ALA A 116 21.33 4.09 -22.68
CA ALA A 116 21.23 5.13 -23.69
C ALA A 116 20.07 4.80 -24.64
N SER A 117 19.08 5.68 -24.69
CA SER A 117 18.06 5.64 -25.73
C SER A 117 18.74 5.88 -27.07
N PRO A 118 18.55 5.05 -28.10
CA PRO A 118 19.10 5.31 -29.42
C PRO A 118 18.44 6.56 -29.99
N SER A 119 19.27 7.52 -30.38
CA SER A 119 18.89 8.71 -31.14
C SER A 119 18.11 8.30 -32.38
N ARG A 120 16.93 8.89 -32.56
CA ARG A 120 16.25 9.01 -33.86
C ARG A 120 16.47 10.40 -34.39
#